data_AF-A0A521VIE6-F1
#
_entry.id   AF-A0A521VIE6-F1
#
_cell.length_a   1.000
_cell.length_b   1.000
_cell.length_c   1.000
_cell.angle_alpha   90.00
_cell.angle_beta   90.00
_cell.angle_gamma   90.00
#
_symmetry.space_group_name_H-M   'P 1'
#
loop_
_entity.id
_entity.type
_entity.pdbx_description
1 polymer ?
#
loop_
_entity_poly.entity_id
_entity_poly.type
_entity_poly.pdbx_seq_one_letter_code
_entity_poly.pdbx_strand_id
1 'polypeptide(L)'
;MKKSFFKIFTLLVCLALATPNVQAQCPMCRMSAESNLKAGGSIGRGLNTGILFLFAMPYLVVGTLGFIWWKNRRKEEELEA
;
A
#
# COMPACT_ATOMS: atom_id res chain seq x y z
N MET A 1 28.42 6.04 1.00
CA MET A 1 27.09 5.59 0.50
C MET A 1 26.39 4.57 1.42
N LYS A 2 27.04 3.47 1.81
CA LYS A 2 26.43 2.40 2.65
C LYS A 2 25.84 2.89 3.98
N LYS A 3 26.50 3.82 4.68
CA LYS A 3 26.03 4.38 5.97
C LYS A 3 24.77 5.27 5.82
N SER A 4 24.62 5.97 4.69
CA SER A 4 23.43 6.80 4.43
C SER A 4 22.24 5.93 4.05
N PHE A 5 22.49 4.88 3.26
CA PHE A 5 21.48 3.88 2.92
C PHE A 5 20.97 3.15 4.16
N PHE A 6 21.85 2.80 5.10
CA PHE A 6 21.45 2.19 6.36
C PHE A 6 20.55 3.12 7.19
N LYS A 7 20.89 4.41 7.30
CA LYS A 7 20.04 5.39 8.00
C LYS A 7 18.66 5.55 7.35
N ILE A 8 18.60 5.60 6.02
CA ILE A 8 17.34 5.68 5.26
C ILE A 8 16.50 4.41 5.48
N PHE A 9 17.12 3.24 5.42
CA PHE A 9 16.47 1.97 5.67
C PHE A 9 15.90 1.89 7.10
N THR A 10 16.70 2.24 8.11
CA THR A 10 16.24 2.28 9.51
C THR A 10 15.09 3.27 9.71
N LEU A 11 15.14 4.45 9.09
CA LEU A 11 14.06 5.45 9.16
C LEU A 11 12.75 4.90 8.56
N LEU A 12 12.83 4.24 7.40
CA LEU A 12 11.67 3.62 6.74
C LEU A 12 11.06 2.50 7.59
N VAL A 13 11.90 1.67 8.21
CA VAL A 13 11.44 0.61 9.13
C VAL A 13 10.77 1.22 10.37
N CYS A 14 11.33 2.26 10.97
CA CYS A 14 10.72 2.96 12.11
C CYS A 14 9.36 3.59 11.73
N LEU A 15 9.25 4.20 10.55
CA LEU A 15 7.98 4.75 10.05
C LEU A 15 6.92 3.66 9.81
N ALA A 16 7.35 2.50 9.28
CA ALA A 16 6.46 1.35 9.06
C ALA A 16 5.95 0.72 10.38
N LEU A 17 6.77 0.75 11.43
CA LEU A 17 6.37 0.29 12.77
C LEU A 17 5.51 1.32 13.52
N ALA A 18 5.57 2.59 13.12
CA ALA A 18 4.82 3.68 13.71
C ALA A 18 3.41 3.87 13.11
N THR A 19 2.82 2.84 12.48
CA THR A 19 1.46 2.95 11.94
C THR A 19 0.46 3.12 13.08
N PRO A 20 -0.26 4.26 13.19
CA PRO A 20 -1.42 4.33 14.06
C PRO A 20 -2.47 3.33 13.56
N ASN A 21 -3.35 2.86 14.46
CA ASN A 21 -4.56 2.15 14.06
C ASN A 21 -5.26 2.99 12.98
N VAL A 22 -5.23 2.52 11.73
CA VAL A 22 -5.76 3.24 10.57
C VAL A 22 -7.27 3.32 10.76
N GLN A 23 -7.73 4.38 11.43
CA GLN A 23 -9.13 4.73 11.45
C GLN A 23 -9.49 5.25 10.06
N ALA A 24 -10.43 4.59 9.39
CA ALA A 24 -10.88 4.96 8.06
C ALA A 24 -11.20 6.47 7.99
N GLN A 25 -10.59 7.15 7.02
CA GLN A 25 -10.67 8.60 6.84
C GLN A 25 -12.01 9.08 6.24
N CYS A 26 -12.94 8.16 5.95
CA CYS A 26 -14.27 8.46 5.46
C CYS A 26 -15.31 8.21 6.58
N PRO A 27 -15.69 9.24 7.36
CA PRO A 27 -16.61 9.08 8.50
C PRO A 27 -17.99 8.58 8.07
N MET A 28 -18.41 8.89 6.83
CA MET A 28 -19.71 8.51 6.28
C MET A 28 -19.83 6.99 6.02
N CYS A 29 -18.84 6.40 5.35
CA CYS A 29 -18.81 4.95 5.09
C CYS A 29 -18.64 4.15 6.38
N ARG A 30 -17.86 4.67 7.34
CA ARG A 30 -17.67 4.04 8.65
C ARG A 30 -18.96 4.02 9.47
N MET A 31 -19.67 5.14 9.55
CA MET A 31 -20.86 5.26 10.39
C MET A 31 -22.00 4.37 9.89
N SER A 32 -22.18 4.27 8.57
CA SER A 32 -23.15 3.34 7.95
C SER A 32 -22.79 1.88 8.20
N ALA A 33 -21.51 1.52 8.03
CA ALA A 33 -21.00 0.18 8.28
C ALA A 33 -21.12 -0.23 9.77
N GLU A 34 -20.79 0.65 10.71
CA GLU A 34 -20.94 0.41 12.15
C GLU A 34 -22.41 0.29 12.57
N SER A 35 -23.30 1.11 11.99
CA SER A 35 -24.74 1.02 12.26
C SER A 35 -25.33 -0.29 11.75
N ASN A 36 -24.88 -0.75 10.58
CA ASN A 36 -25.27 -2.06 10.03
C ASN A 36 -24.79 -3.22 10.93
N LEU A 37 -23.55 -3.17 11.43
CA LEU A 37 -23.04 -4.18 12.38
C LEU A 37 -23.83 -4.20 13.69
N LYS A 38 -24.19 -3.03 14.24
CA LYS A 38 -25.00 -2.93 15.47
C LYS A 38 -26.43 -3.47 15.28
N ALA A 39 -26.98 -3.37 14.08
CA ALA A 39 -28.27 -3.94 13.71
C ALA A 39 -28.21 -5.45 13.36
N GLY A 40 -27.06 -6.12 13.54
CA GLY A 40 -26.86 -7.54 13.25
C GLY A 40 -26.45 -7.86 11.81
N GLY A 41 -26.22 -6.86 10.97
CA GLY A 41 -25.71 -7.01 9.61
C GLY A 41 -24.20 -7.27 9.54
N SER A 42 -23.68 -7.51 8.34
CA SER A 42 -22.28 -7.89 8.10
C SER A 42 -21.47 -6.88 7.29
N ILE A 43 -22.08 -5.79 6.82
CA ILE A 43 -21.49 -4.87 5.83
C ILE A 43 -20.22 -4.17 6.34
N GLY A 44 -20.08 -4.02 7.66
CA GLY A 44 -18.86 -3.46 8.25
C GLY A 44 -17.70 -4.44 8.48
N ARG A 45 -17.90 -5.76 8.27
CA ARG A 45 -16.81 -6.73 8.41
C ARG A 45 -15.86 -6.64 7.22
N GLY A 46 -14.59 -6.32 7.46
CA GLY A 46 -13.55 -6.30 6.42
C GLY A 46 -13.47 -5.02 5.58
N LEU A 47 -14.24 -3.97 5.90
CA LEU A 47 -14.22 -2.70 5.16
C LEU A 47 -12.83 -2.07 5.10
N ASN A 48 -12.09 -2.07 6.22
CA ASN A 48 -10.71 -1.53 6.26
C ASN A 48 -9.76 -2.34 5.37
N THR A 49 -9.93 -3.66 5.30
CA THR A 49 -9.16 -4.53 4.41
C THR A 49 -9.42 -4.18 2.95
N GLY A 50 -10.69 -3.92 2.59
CA GLY A 50 -11.06 -3.46 1.25
C GLY A 50 -10.44 -2.11 0.88
N ILE A 51 -10.44 -1.14 1.79
CA ILE A 51 -9.82 0.18 1.57
C ILE A 51 -8.31 0.04 1.35
N LEU A 52 -7.62 -0.74 2.20
CA LEU A 52 -6.19 -0.97 2.06
C LEU A 52 -5.85 -1.70 0.75
N PHE A 53 -6.67 -2.67 0.34
CA PHE A 53 -6.50 -3.36 -0.93
C PHE A 53 -6.63 -2.42 -2.13
N LEU A 54 -7.69 -1.60 -2.16
CA LEU A 54 -7.92 -0.63 -3.24
C LEU A 54 -6.84 0.45 -3.29
N PHE A 55 -6.32 0.88 -2.13
CA PHE A 55 -5.23 1.85 -2.07
C PHE A 55 -3.90 1.25 -2.52
N ALA A 56 -3.59 0.01 -2.15
CA ALA A 56 -2.32 -0.65 -2.48
C ALA A 56 -2.24 -1.07 -3.96
N MET A 57 -3.37 -1.50 -4.55
CA MET A 57 -3.45 -2.00 -5.92
C MET A 57 -2.78 -1.10 -6.99
N PRO A 58 -3.09 0.21 -7.09
CA PRO A 58 -2.50 1.05 -8.13
C PRO A 58 -0.97 1.14 -8.02
N TYR A 59 -0.42 1.20 -6.81
CA TYR A 59 1.03 1.24 -6.61
C TYR A 59 1.70 -0.08 -6.99
N LEU A 60 1.07 -1.22 -6.68
CA LEU A 60 1.58 -2.53 -7.07
C LEU A 60 1.58 -2.70 -8.59
N VAL A 61 0.50 -2.29 -9.27
CA VAL A 61 0.39 -2.38 -10.73
C VAL A 61 1.44 -1.51 -11.40
N VAL A 62 1.50 -0.21 -11.06
CA VAL A 62 2.45 0.73 -11.66
C VAL A 62 3.89 0.34 -11.36
N GLY A 63 4.19 -0.06 -10.11
CA GLY A 63 5.53 -0.49 -9.72
C GLY A 63 5.97 -1.76 -10.47
N THR A 64 5.08 -2.74 -10.64
CA THR A 64 5.37 -3.97 -11.37
C THR A 64 5.63 -3.70 -12.85
N LEU A 65 4.75 -2.93 -13.50
CA LEU A 65 4.90 -2.58 -14.92
C LEU A 65 6.16 -1.76 -15.17
N GLY A 66 6.43 -0.77 -14.31
CA GLY A 66 7.66 0.03 -14.38
C GLY A 66 8.93 -0.81 -14.21
N PHE A 67 8.91 -1.77 -13.28
CA PHE A 67 10.04 -2.69 -13.08
C PHE A 67 10.28 -3.60 -14.28
N ILE A 68 9.22 -4.17 -14.86
CA ILE A 68 9.31 -5.01 -16.08
C ILE A 68 9.86 -4.18 -17.25
N TRP A 69 9.34 -2.99 -17.46
CA TRP A 69 9.79 -2.09 -18.53
C TRP A 69 11.28 -1.75 -18.38
N TRP A 70 11.71 -1.31 -17.19
CA TRP A 70 13.11 -0.99 -16.91
C TRP A 70 14.03 -2.19 -17.12
N LYS A 71 13.61 -3.39 -16.68
CA LYS A 71 14.39 -4.63 -16.87
C LYS A 71 14.54 -4.99 -18.35
N ASN A 72 13.50 -4.82 -19.15
CA ASN A 72 13.55 -5.12 -20.58
C ASN A 72 14.45 -4.12 -21.33
N ARG A 73 14.33 -2.82 -21.03
CA ARG A 73 15.19 -1.78 -21.61
C ARG A 73 16.67 -2.01 -21.34
N ARG A 74 17.03 -2.43 -20.13
CA ARG A 74 18.42 -2.76 -19.79
C ARG A 74 18.96 -3.98 -20.53
N LYS A 75 18.10 -4.97 -20.81
CA LYS A 75 18.49 -6.13 -21.62
C LYS A 75 18.72 -5.75 -23.08
N GLU A 76 17.90 -4.85 -23.63
CA GLU A 76 18.09 -4.31 -24.98
C GLU A 76 19.43 -3.56 -25.06
N GLU A 77 19.72 -2.66 -24.11
CA GLU A 77 20.99 -1.92 -24.07
C GLU A 77 22.22 -2.83 -23.93
N GLU A 78 22.12 -3.97 -23.23
CA GLU A 78 23.20 -4.96 -23.10
C GLU A 78 23.32 -5.87 -24.33
N LEU A 79 22.27 -6.02 -25.14
CA LEU A 79 22.29 -6.76 -26.42
C LEU A 79 22.83 -5.91 -27.58
N GLU A 80 22.66 -4.59 -27.52
CA GLU A 80 23.13 -3.64 -28.53
C GLU A 80 24.58 -3.15 -28.30
N ALA A 81 25.17 -3.42 -27.13
CA ALA A 81 26.55 -3.09 -26.77
C ALA A 81 27.53 -4.24 -27.06
#